data_AF-A0A063ZSJ4-F1
#
_entry.id   AF-A0A063ZSJ4-F1
#
_cell.length_a   1.000
_cell.length_b   1.000
_cell.length_c   1.000
_cell.angle_alpha   90.00
_cell.angle_beta   90.00
_cell.angle_gamma   90.00
#
_symmetry.space_group_name_H-M   'P 1'
#
loop_
_entity.id
_entity.type
_entity.pdbx_description
1 polymer ?
#
loop_
_entity_poly.entity_id
_entity_poly.type
_entity_poly.pdbx_seq_one_letter_code
_entity_poly.pdbx_strand_id
1 'polypeptide(L)'
;MGLGSTAKKVQTISDMAEKMYKQVQQIQQRIINLEEEVDDTHATTEELDRQLTEQRELLLAIAEEQGIDGEAVLADVAIDDAEADSETDTEQAASVSTDGSATTTEQ
;
A
#
# COMPACT_ATOMS: atom_id res chain seq x y z
N MET A 1 -0.85 50.23 29.62
CA MET A 1 -0.36 49.25 28.62
C MET A 1 -1.35 48.09 28.55
N GLY A 2 -2.37 48.14 27.70
CA GLY A 2 -3.41 47.09 27.72
C GLY A 2 -4.34 47.02 26.50
N LEU A 3 -4.60 48.13 25.82
CA LEU A 3 -5.44 48.13 24.61
C LEU A 3 -4.68 47.66 23.34
N GLY A 4 -3.37 47.93 23.27
CA GLY A 4 -2.53 47.50 22.14
C GLY A 4 -2.28 45.99 22.08
N SER A 5 -2.25 45.29 23.24
CA SER A 5 -2.07 43.84 23.29
C SER A 5 -3.30 43.06 22.83
N THR A 6 -4.50 43.60 23.01
CA THR A 6 -5.75 42.96 22.54
C THR A 6 -5.91 43.12 21.04
N ALA A 7 -5.64 44.31 20.48
CA ALA A 7 -5.62 44.52 19.03
C ALA A 7 -4.58 43.63 18.34
N LYS A 8 -3.38 43.48 18.92
CA LYS A 8 -2.34 42.60 18.41
C LYS A 8 -2.74 41.12 18.46
N LYS A 9 -3.45 40.68 19.51
CA LYS A 9 -4.00 39.31 19.59
C LYS A 9 -5.06 39.04 18.52
N VAL A 10 -5.96 40.00 18.28
CA VAL A 10 -6.95 39.88 17.19
C VAL A 10 -6.25 39.78 15.84
N GLN A 11 -5.24 40.61 15.59
CA GLN A 11 -4.44 40.53 14.36
C GLN A 11 -3.75 39.15 14.20
N THR A 12 -3.13 38.63 15.26
CA THR A 12 -2.48 37.31 15.18
C THR A 12 -3.46 36.16 14.95
N ILE A 13 -4.70 36.26 15.48
CA ILE A 13 -5.75 35.26 15.22
C ILE A 13 -6.19 35.35 13.76
N SER A 14 -6.32 36.55 13.19
CA SER A 14 -6.62 36.74 11.78
C SER A 14 -5.52 36.18 10.87
N ASP A 15 -4.25 36.47 11.17
CA ASP A 15 -3.10 35.96 10.42
C ASP A 15 -3.03 34.41 10.49
N MET A 16 -3.36 33.84 11.66
CA MET A 16 -3.40 32.39 11.85
C MET A 16 -4.59 31.77 11.12
N ALA A 17 -5.76 32.41 11.13
CA ALA A 17 -6.93 31.98 10.38
C ALA A 17 -6.67 32.01 8.86
N GLU A 18 -5.98 33.03 8.35
CA GLU A 18 -5.61 33.11 6.94
C GLU A 18 -4.65 31.97 6.54
N LYS A 19 -3.64 31.69 7.38
CA LYS A 19 -2.71 30.56 7.15
C LYS A 19 -3.43 29.22 7.18
N MET A 20 -4.31 29.01 8.15
CA MET A 20 -5.12 27.80 8.24
C MET A 20 -6.03 27.64 7.01
N TYR A 21 -6.67 28.72 6.58
CA TYR A 21 -7.49 28.71 5.36
C TYR A 21 -6.67 28.29 4.14
N LYS A 22 -5.49 28.88 3.93
CA LYS A 22 -4.59 28.51 2.84
C LYS A 22 -4.14 27.04 2.92
N GLN A 23 -3.85 26.55 4.12
CA GLN A 23 -3.44 25.16 4.32
C GLN A 23 -4.58 24.19 4.01
N VAL A 24 -5.82 24.49 4.41
CA VAL A 24 -6.99 23.69 4.05
C VAL A 24 -7.22 23.67 2.54
N GLN A 25 -7.05 24.81 1.87
CA GLN A 25 -7.15 24.88 0.40
C GLN A 25 -6.08 24.02 -0.29
N GLN A 26 -4.83 24.02 0.21
CA GLN A 26 -3.77 23.16 -0.32
C GLN A 26 -4.05 21.67 -0.10
N ILE A 27 -4.59 21.31 1.07
CA ILE A 27 -4.99 19.92 1.36
C ILE A 27 -6.13 19.49 0.44
N GLN A 28 -7.14 20.35 0.24
CA GLN A 28 -8.24 20.08 -0.69
C GLN A 28 -7.71 19.82 -2.10
N GLN A 29 -6.82 20.68 -2.61
CA GLN A 29 -6.23 20.49 -3.93
C GLN A 29 -5.43 19.18 -4.02
N ARG A 30 -4.66 18.84 -2.97
CA ARG A 30 -3.90 17.59 -2.93
C ARG A 30 -4.80 16.36 -2.95
N ILE A 31 -5.95 16.42 -2.25
CA ILE A 31 -6.93 15.33 -2.26
C ILE A 31 -7.52 15.16 -3.66
N ILE A 32 -7.93 16.25 -4.31
CA ILE A 32 -8.48 16.20 -5.68
C ILE A 32 -7.46 15.58 -6.64
N ASN A 33 -6.20 16.01 -6.58
CA ASN A 33 -5.16 15.47 -7.45
C ASN A 33 -4.88 13.98 -7.14
N LEU A 34 -4.96 13.58 -5.86
CA LEU A 34 -4.77 12.19 -5.47
C LEU A 34 -5.92 11.31 -5.96
N GLU A 35 -7.16 11.79 -5.88
CA GLU A 35 -8.33 11.10 -6.41
C GLU A 35 -8.19 10.90 -7.93
N GLU A 36 -7.79 11.95 -8.66
CA GLU A 36 -7.51 11.87 -10.11
C GLU A 36 -6.41 10.86 -10.44
N GLU A 37 -5.29 10.88 -9.71
CA GLU A 37 -4.18 9.94 -9.93
C GLU A 37 -4.56 8.49 -9.63
N VAL A 38 -5.41 8.27 -8.62
CA VAL A 38 -5.95 6.94 -8.30
C VAL A 38 -6.89 6.44 -9.40
N ASP A 39 -7.77 7.31 -9.91
CA ASP A 39 -8.68 6.95 -11.01
C ASP A 39 -7.89 6.61 -12.29
N ASP A 40 -6.87 7.41 -12.63
CA ASP A 40 -5.98 7.15 -13.77
C ASP A 40 -5.19 5.85 -13.61
N THR A 41 -4.69 5.59 -12.38
CA THR A 41 -4.00 4.35 -12.06
C THR A 41 -4.94 3.16 -12.20
N HIS A 42 -6.17 3.26 -11.68
CA HIS A 42 -7.17 2.20 -11.80
C HIS A 42 -7.47 1.90 -13.27
N ALA A 43 -7.68 2.92 -14.11
CA ALA A 43 -7.91 2.74 -15.54
C ALA A 43 -6.72 2.06 -16.23
N THR A 44 -5.49 2.43 -15.85
CA THR A 44 -4.27 1.81 -16.36
C THR A 44 -4.15 0.35 -15.92
N THR A 45 -4.45 0.03 -14.66
CA THR A 45 -4.45 -1.34 -14.14
C THR A 45 -5.50 -2.20 -14.84
N GLU A 46 -6.71 -1.70 -15.07
CA GLU A 46 -7.76 -2.41 -15.80
C GLU A 46 -7.36 -2.71 -17.25
N GLU A 47 -6.70 -1.76 -17.91
CA GLU A 47 -6.14 -1.97 -19.25
C GLU A 47 -5.07 -3.07 -19.25
N LEU A 48 -4.15 -3.03 -18.28
CA LEU A 48 -3.08 -4.00 -18.15
C LEU A 48 -3.63 -5.40 -17.85
N ASP A 49 -4.62 -5.54 -16.96
CA ASP A 49 -5.25 -6.82 -16.63
C ASP A 49 -5.88 -7.47 -17.86
N ARG A 50 -6.56 -6.66 -18.69
CA ARG A 50 -7.14 -7.12 -19.95
C ARG A 50 -6.06 -7.60 -20.92
N GLN A 51 -5.02 -6.81 -21.12
CA GLN A 51 -3.91 -7.19 -22.02
C GLN A 51 -3.17 -8.44 -21.54
N LEU A 52 -2.97 -8.60 -20.23
CA LEU A 52 -2.36 -9.79 -19.65
C LEU A 52 -3.23 -11.03 -19.84
N THR A 53 -4.55 -10.90 -19.67
CA THR A 53 -5.51 -11.99 -19.93
C THR A 53 -5.44 -12.40 -21.40
N GLU A 54 -5.47 -11.45 -22.33
CA GLU A 54 -5.35 -11.73 -23.77
C GLU A 54 -4.02 -12.42 -24.12
N GLN A 55 -2.91 -11.97 -23.51
CA GLN A 55 -1.59 -12.59 -23.70
C GLN A 55 -1.54 -14.01 -23.13
N ARG A 56 -2.15 -14.25 -21.96
CA ARG A 56 -2.24 -15.59 -21.36
C ARG A 56 -2.98 -16.54 -22.27
N GLU A 57 -4.13 -16.14 -22.80
CA GLU A 57 -4.91 -16.94 -23.75
C GLU A 57 -4.12 -17.24 -25.03
N LEU A 58 -3.40 -16.25 -25.55
CA LEU A 58 -2.52 -16.45 -26.70
C LEU A 58 -1.40 -17.46 -26.41
N LEU A 59 -0.76 -17.36 -25.24
CA LEU A 59 0.29 -18.29 -24.83
C LEU A 59 -0.24 -19.71 -24.64
N LEU A 60 -1.45 -19.86 -24.08
CA LEU A 60 -2.13 -21.16 -23.97
C LEU A 60 -2.41 -21.78 -25.34
N ALA A 61 -2.91 -20.98 -26.29
CA ALA A 61 -3.14 -21.45 -27.66
C ALA A 61 -1.84 -21.91 -28.34
N ILE A 62 -0.73 -21.19 -28.14
CA ILE A 62 0.59 -21.59 -28.66
C ILE A 62 1.10 -22.85 -27.95
N ALA A 63 0.90 -22.98 -26.64
CA ALA A 63 1.29 -24.16 -25.87
C ALA A 63 0.55 -25.41 -26.36
N GLU A 64 -0.76 -25.29 -26.62
CA GLU A 64 -1.58 -26.37 -27.17
C GLU A 64 -1.06 -26.82 -28.56
N GLU A 65 -0.70 -25.86 -29.44
CA GLU A 65 -0.10 -26.17 -30.75
C GLU A 65 1.24 -26.92 -30.63
N GLN A 66 2.03 -26.61 -29.60
CA GLN A 66 3.32 -27.26 -29.31
C GLN A 66 3.16 -28.59 -28.54
N GLY A 67 1.93 -28.98 -28.17
CA GLY A 67 1.65 -30.18 -27.40
C GLY A 67 2.04 -30.08 -25.92
N ILE A 68 2.13 -28.85 -25.38
CA ILE A 68 2.36 -28.57 -23.98
C ILE A 68 1.02 -28.32 -23.30
N ASP A 69 0.77 -28.98 -22.16
CA ASP A 69 -0.39 -28.68 -21.32
C ASP A 69 -0.11 -27.40 -20.49
N GLY A 70 -0.47 -26.25 -21.05
CA GLY A 70 -0.24 -24.96 -20.39
C GLY A 70 -1.02 -24.79 -19.09
N GLU A 71 -2.18 -25.44 -18.95
CA GLU A 71 -3.00 -25.35 -17.73
C GLU A 71 -2.35 -26.12 -16.58
N ALA A 72 -1.76 -27.28 -16.86
CA ALA A 72 -0.97 -28.01 -15.86
C ALA A 72 0.23 -27.19 -15.37
N VAL A 73 0.96 -26.53 -16.29
CA VAL A 73 2.11 -25.68 -15.94
C VAL A 73 1.68 -24.49 -15.07
N LEU A 74 0.54 -23.87 -15.38
CA LEU A 74 0.01 -22.76 -14.58
C LEU A 74 -0.42 -23.21 -13.18
N ALA A 75 -0.97 -24.42 -13.05
CA ALA A 75 -1.32 -24.99 -11.76
C ALA A 75 -0.07 -25.27 -10.90
N ASP A 76 0.99 -25.83 -11.49
CA ASP A 76 2.26 -26.07 -10.80
C ASP A 76 2.86 -24.77 -10.28
N VAL A 77 2.92 -23.72 -11.13
CA VAL A 77 3.42 -22.40 -10.72
C VAL A 77 2.59 -21.78 -9.59
N ALA A 78 1.27 -21.94 -9.61
CA ALA A 78 0.40 -21.42 -8.55
C ALA A 78 0.63 -22.13 -7.20
N ILE A 79 1.02 -23.40 -7.22
CA ILE A 79 1.41 -24.15 -6.01
C ILE A 79 2.75 -23.64 -5.49
N ASP A 80 3.76 -23.53 -6.36
CA ASP A 80 5.09 -23.03 -5.97
C ASP A 80 5.02 -21.64 -5.32
N ASP A 81 4.18 -20.74 -5.86
CA ASP A 81 3.99 -19.38 -5.32
C ASP A 81 3.31 -19.41 -3.94
N ALA A 82 2.30 -20.27 -3.76
CA ALA A 82 1.62 -20.44 -2.47
C ALA A 82 2.51 -21.08 -1.39
N GLU A 83 3.41 -21.99 -1.78
CA GLU A 83 4.41 -22.56 -0.88
C GLU A 83 5.45 -21.51 -0.46
N ALA A 84 5.93 -20.67 -1.38
CA ALA A 84 6.88 -19.60 -1.09
C ALA A 84 6.33 -18.54 -0.10
N ASP A 85 5.05 -18.16 -0.24
CA ASP A 85 4.40 -17.26 0.71
C ASP A 85 4.22 -17.90 2.10
N SER A 86 3.96 -19.21 2.16
CA SER A 86 3.79 -19.94 3.42
C SER A 86 5.11 -20.12 4.19
N GLU A 87 6.24 -20.27 3.49
CA GLU A 87 7.57 -20.32 4.10
C GLU A 87 7.96 -18.98 4.74
N THR A 88 7.54 -17.86 4.15
CA THR A 88 7.81 -16.51 4.65
C THR A 88 7.05 -16.21 5.96
N ASP A 89 5.84 -16.74 6.12
CA ASP A 89 5.02 -16.54 7.32
C ASP A 89 5.47 -17.43 8.52
N THR A 90 6.20 -18.52 8.23
CA THR A 90 6.72 -19.43 9.27
C THR A 90 7.95 -18.87 9.99
N GLU A 91 8.74 -17.99 9.34
CA GLU A 91 9.92 -17.37 9.97
C GLU A 91 9.58 -16.26 10.99
N GLN A 92 8.38 -15.68 10.94
CA GLN A 92 7.97 -14.61 11.86
C GLN A 92 7.49 -15.13 13.23
N ALA A 93 7.06 -16.39 13.31
CA ALA A 93 6.59 -17.01 14.56
C ALA A 93 7.72 -17.56 15.46
N ALA A 94 8.94 -17.75 14.94
CA ALA A 94 10.06 -18.33 15.69
C ALA A 94 10.87 -17.31 16.54
N SER A 95 10.54 -16.02 16.49
CA SER A 95 11.28 -14.93 17.16
C SER A 95 10.76 -14.58 18.58
N VAL A 96 9.59 -15.10 18.99
CA VAL A 96 9.04 -14.89 20.34
C VAL A 96 9.07 -16.19 21.12
N SER A 97 10.22 -16.54 21.70
CA SER A 97 10.34 -17.40 22.89
C SER A 97 11.80 -17.59 23.33
N THR A 98 12.50 -16.54 23.77
CA THR A 98 13.64 -16.71 24.70
C THR A 98 13.94 -15.42 25.48
N ASP A 99 13.03 -14.97 26.36
CA ASP A 99 13.46 -14.31 27.59
C ASP A 99 12.33 -14.34 28.62
N GLY A 100 12.54 -15.04 29.73
CA GLY A 100 11.54 -15.13 30.79
C GLY A 100 11.46 -16.48 31.48
N SER A 101 12.58 -17.05 31.93
CA SER A 101 12.52 -17.99 33.05
C SER A 101 13.83 -18.12 33.82
N ALA A 102 13.73 -17.74 35.10
CA ALA A 102 14.51 -18.17 36.26
C ALA A 102 15.99 -17.77 36.38
N THR A 103 16.30 -16.95 37.40
CA THR A 103 17.00 -17.43 38.62
C THR A 103 16.90 -16.38 39.73
N THR A 104 16.06 -16.64 40.72
CA THR A 104 16.29 -16.24 42.12
C THR A 104 17.10 -17.37 42.77
N THR A 105 18.14 -17.06 43.54
CA THR A 105 18.56 -17.70 44.83
C THR A 105 20.08 -17.75 45.04
N GLU A 106 20.51 -17.19 46.19
CA GLU A 106 21.71 -17.42 47.04
C GLU A 106 23.11 -17.59 46.42
N GLN A 107 24.06 -16.70 46.80
CA GLN A 107 25.00 -16.91 47.91
C GLN A 107 25.75 -15.61 48.25
#